data_AF-A0A2K8L349-F1
#
_entry.id   AF-A0A2K8L349-F1
#
_cell.length_a   1.000
_cell.length_b   1.000
_cell.length_c   1.000
_cell.angle_alpha   90.00
_cell.angle_beta   90.00
_cell.angle_gamma   90.00
#
_symmetry.space_group_name_H-M   'P 1'
#
loop_
_entity.id
_entity.type
_entity.pdbx_description
1 polymer ?
#
loop_
_entity_poly.entity_id
_entity_poly.type
_entity_poly.pdbx_seq_one_letter_code
_entity_poly.pdbx_strand_id
1 'polypeptide(L)'
;MKSTVIATIEFSFKGETVTPSTRVDLDPVMRNHNHLEVIYDKIAASIGLDSYSYQYDVLTMEEIVFSDPEGPVSAFVHNGKLDIDGFRDVWLEENITDAVRPIAKKYLKIDNLNEHIELKHALIESYRAGQLNPESKVEDDRFL
;
A
#
# COMPACT_ATOMS: atom_id res chain seq x y z
N MET A 1 3.17 -10.02 -3.04
CA MET A 1 2.49 -10.90 -2.06
C MET A 1 1.27 -10.16 -1.55
N LYS A 2 0.15 -10.85 -1.30
CA LYS A 2 -1.07 -10.19 -0.83
C LYS A 2 -0.92 -9.81 0.64
N SER A 3 -1.27 -8.57 0.99
CA SER A 3 -1.25 -8.07 2.37
C SER A 3 -2.66 -7.67 2.79
N THR A 4 -3.21 -8.32 3.81
CA THR A 4 -4.59 -8.13 4.25
C THR A 4 -4.69 -7.82 5.73
N VAL A 5 -5.66 -6.97 6.11
CA VAL A 5 -5.97 -6.62 7.51
C VAL A 5 -7.49 -6.52 7.67
N ILE A 6 -7.98 -6.67 8.90
CA ILE A 6 -9.34 -6.25 9.27
C ILE A 6 -9.24 -4.83 9.81
N ALA A 7 -9.99 -3.91 9.21
CA ALA A 7 -10.11 -2.53 9.66
C ALA A 7 -11.48 -2.34 10.32
N THR A 8 -11.47 -1.84 11.56
CA THR A 8 -12.66 -1.65 12.39
C THR A 8 -12.70 -0.21 12.90
N ILE A 9 -13.88 0.39 12.90
CA ILE A 9 -14.12 1.68 13.55
C ILE A 9 -15.24 1.48 14.55
N GLU A 10 -15.14 2.08 15.73
CA GLU A 10 -16.25 2.22 16.67
C GLU A 10 -16.65 3.69 16.72
N PHE A 11 -17.93 3.98 16.48
CA PHE A 11 -18.43 5.35 16.53
C PHE A 11 -19.87 5.38 17.03
N SER A 12 -20.30 6.52 17.58
CA SER A 12 -21.67 6.70 18.07
C SER A 12 -22.40 7.77 17.27
N PHE A 13 -23.56 7.42 16.74
CA PHE A 13 -24.39 8.30 15.92
C PHE A 13 -25.84 8.27 16.39
N LYS A 14 -26.41 9.44 16.72
CA LYS A 14 -27.80 9.57 17.21
C LYS A 14 -28.16 8.67 18.41
N GLY A 15 -27.17 8.38 19.27
CA GLY A 15 -27.37 7.54 20.45
C GLY A 15 -27.23 6.03 20.19
N GLU A 16 -26.87 5.63 18.97
CA GLU A 16 -26.54 4.25 18.61
C GLU A 16 -25.04 4.12 18.37
N THR A 17 -24.40 3.13 19.03
CA THR A 17 -23.00 2.78 18.79
C THR A 17 -22.94 1.73 17.69
N VAL A 18 -22.14 1.99 16.66
CA VAL A 18 -21.94 1.09 15.52
C VAL A 18 -20.45 0.76 15.43
N THR A 19 -20.16 -0.50 15.16
CA THR A 19 -18.78 -1.00 15.06
C THR A 19 -18.56 -1.70 13.72
N PRO A 20 -18.60 -0.98 12.57
CA PRO A 20 -18.37 -1.59 11.28
C PRO A 20 -16.94 -2.13 11.17
N SER A 21 -16.81 -3.26 10.47
CA SER A 21 -15.51 -3.85 10.16
C SER A 21 -15.49 -4.40 8.73
N THR A 22 -14.32 -4.36 8.10
CA THR A 22 -14.12 -4.90 6.76
C THR A 22 -12.71 -5.44 6.57
N ARG A 23 -12.57 -6.47 5.73
CA ARG A 23 -11.26 -6.97 5.32
C ARG A 23 -10.72 -6.09 4.19
N VAL A 24 -9.56 -5.50 4.41
CA VAL A 24 -8.89 -4.61 3.47
C VAL A 24 -7.70 -5.32 2.85
N ASP A 25 -7.64 -5.33 1.53
CA ASP A 25 -6.43 -5.64 0.78
C ASP A 25 -5.61 -4.35 0.64
N LEU A 26 -4.40 -4.35 1.19
CA LEU A 26 -3.55 -3.17 1.23
C LEU A 26 -2.76 -2.96 -0.06
N ASP A 27 -2.62 -3.96 -0.93
CA ASP A 27 -1.93 -3.81 -2.22
C ASP A 27 -2.54 -2.70 -3.09
N PRO A 28 -3.87 -2.62 -3.31
CA PRO A 28 -4.49 -1.51 -4.02
C PRO A 28 -4.48 -0.21 -3.21
N VAL A 29 -4.46 -0.29 -1.87
CA VAL A 29 -4.41 0.91 -1.01
C VAL A 29 -3.06 1.62 -1.16
N MET A 30 -1.95 0.87 -1.17
CA MET A 30 -0.59 1.42 -1.30
C MET A 30 -0.32 2.10 -2.66
N ARG A 31 -1.14 1.80 -3.68
CA ARG A 31 -1.05 2.46 -5.00
C ARG A 31 -1.67 3.85 -5.02
N ASN A 32 -2.60 4.13 -4.13
CA ASN A 32 -3.29 5.43 -4.05
C ASN A 32 -2.50 6.39 -3.16
N HIS A 33 -2.59 7.69 -3.39
CA HIS A 33 -1.93 8.68 -2.51
C HIS A 33 -2.71 8.90 -1.20
N ASN A 34 -4.02 8.65 -1.20
CA ASN A 34 -4.91 8.84 -0.05
C ASN A 34 -5.25 7.49 0.60
N HIS A 35 -4.26 6.86 1.24
CA HIS A 35 -4.39 5.50 1.78
C HIS A 35 -5.53 5.34 2.78
N LEU A 36 -5.68 6.29 3.71
CA LEU A 36 -6.65 6.22 4.80
C LEU A 36 -8.09 6.46 4.32
N GLU A 37 -8.31 7.43 3.43
CA GLU A 37 -9.63 7.71 2.86
C GLU A 37 -10.22 6.47 2.18
N VAL A 38 -9.40 5.74 1.40
CA VAL A 38 -9.81 4.49 0.75
C VAL A 38 -10.24 3.42 1.77
N ILE A 39 -9.66 3.41 2.97
CA ILE A 39 -10.03 2.47 4.03
C ILE A 39 -11.35 2.90 4.68
N TYR A 40 -11.51 4.19 4.99
CA TYR A 40 -12.78 4.73 5.49
C TYR A 40 -13.93 4.45 4.52
N ASP A 41 -13.73 4.65 3.21
CA ASP A 41 -14.72 4.35 2.18
C ASP A 41 -15.12 2.89 2.16
N LYS A 42 -14.15 1.97 2.31
CA LYS A 42 -14.43 0.53 2.38
C LYS A 42 -15.24 0.15 3.62
N ILE A 43 -14.96 0.79 4.76
CA ILE A 43 -15.71 0.56 6.01
C ILE A 43 -17.13 1.12 5.88
N ALA A 44 -17.29 2.34 5.38
CA ALA A 44 -18.58 2.97 5.14
C ALA A 44 -19.45 2.12 4.19
N ALA A 45 -18.88 1.67 3.07
CA ALA A 45 -19.57 0.81 2.11
C ALA A 45 -20.02 -0.52 2.72
N SER A 46 -19.31 -1.07 3.72
CA SER A 46 -19.68 -2.34 4.38
C SER A 46 -21.00 -2.27 5.14
N ILE A 47 -21.42 -1.07 5.56
CA ILE A 47 -22.69 -0.81 6.24
C ILE A 47 -23.66 0.01 5.38
N GLY A 48 -23.39 0.15 4.08
CA GLY A 48 -24.26 0.86 3.14
C GLY A 48 -24.28 2.38 3.32
N LEU A 49 -23.25 2.97 3.93
CA LEU A 49 -23.11 4.42 4.04
C LEU A 49 -22.50 5.03 2.78
N ASP A 50 -23.12 6.13 2.35
CA ASP A 50 -22.58 7.05 1.35
C ASP A 50 -21.62 8.06 2.01
N SER A 51 -20.53 8.37 1.31
CA SER A 51 -19.55 9.43 1.58
C SER A 51 -20.15 10.83 1.81
N TYR A 52 -21.38 11.11 1.37
CA TYR A 52 -22.04 12.41 1.55
C TYR A 52 -22.99 12.47 2.76
N SER A 53 -22.93 11.47 3.65
CA SER A 53 -23.78 11.42 4.84
C SER A 53 -23.09 12.03 6.05
N TYR A 54 -23.84 12.74 6.91
CA TYR A 54 -23.33 13.21 8.21
C TYR A 54 -22.78 12.06 9.07
N GLN A 55 -23.29 10.84 8.89
CA GLN A 55 -22.79 9.65 9.57
C GLN A 55 -21.40 9.24 9.06
N TYR A 56 -21.10 9.46 7.78
CA TYR A 56 -19.76 9.28 7.22
C TYR A 56 -18.78 10.31 7.79
N ASP A 57 -19.20 11.57 7.94
CA ASP A 57 -18.37 12.60 8.58
C ASP A 57 -17.98 12.18 10.01
N VAL A 58 -18.93 11.66 10.80
CA VAL A 58 -18.64 11.14 12.15
C VAL A 58 -17.71 9.93 12.10
N LEU A 59 -17.92 9.01 11.15
CA LEU A 59 -17.07 7.83 10.98
C LEU A 59 -15.60 8.19 10.66
N THR A 60 -15.38 9.22 9.83
CA THR A 60 -14.02 9.66 9.44
C THR A 60 -13.28 10.43 10.54
N MET A 61 -13.99 10.87 11.58
CA MET A 61 -13.37 11.49 12.77
C MET A 61 -12.78 10.46 13.74
N GLU A 62 -13.17 9.20 13.65
CA GLU A 62 -12.74 8.15 14.56
C GLU A 62 -11.49 7.40 14.06
N GLU A 63 -10.70 6.87 15.00
CA GLU A 63 -9.52 6.07 14.67
C GLU A 63 -9.91 4.68 14.13
N ILE A 64 -9.17 4.22 13.12
CA ILE A 64 -9.27 2.86 12.60
C ILE A 64 -8.41 1.94 13.47
N VAL A 65 -9.02 0.85 13.96
CA VAL A 65 -8.34 -0.24 14.64
C VAL A 65 -8.10 -1.38 13.65
N PHE A 66 -6.84 -1.77 13.49
CA PHE A 66 -6.40 -2.85 12.61
C PHE A 66 -6.17 -4.15 13.37
N SER A 67 -6.74 -5.25 12.90
CA SER A 67 -6.57 -6.60 13.45
C SER A 67 -6.36 -7.65 12.36
N ASP A 68 -6.03 -8.87 12.78
CA ASP A 68 -5.81 -10.04 11.92
C ASP A 68 -4.94 -9.75 10.67
N PRO A 69 -3.70 -9.22 10.87
CA PRO A 69 -2.84 -8.94 9.74
C PRO A 69 -2.29 -10.22 9.12
N GLU A 70 -2.40 -10.33 7.80
CA GLU A 70 -1.91 -11.46 7.01
C GLU A 70 -0.89 -10.96 5.97
N GLY A 71 0.25 -11.66 5.88
CA GLY A 71 1.31 -11.35 4.94
C GLY A 71 2.34 -10.35 5.50
N PRO A 72 3.07 -9.63 4.64
CA PRO A 72 4.13 -8.70 5.07
C PRO A 72 3.66 -7.61 6.04
N VAL A 73 2.38 -7.22 5.99
CA VAL A 73 1.79 -6.20 6.88
C VAL A 73 1.79 -6.61 8.36
N SER A 74 1.89 -7.90 8.70
CA SER A 74 1.91 -8.36 10.10
C SER A 74 3.07 -7.76 10.91
N ALA A 75 4.16 -7.37 10.26
CA ALA A 75 5.28 -6.69 10.91
C ALA A 75 5.03 -5.20 11.21
N PHE A 76 3.97 -4.61 10.65
CA PHE A 76 3.66 -3.17 10.69
C PHE A 76 2.39 -2.84 11.48
N VAL A 77 1.68 -3.85 11.99
CA VAL A 77 0.53 -3.63 12.87
C VAL A 77 0.97 -3.78 14.32
N HIS A 78 0.82 -2.71 15.08
CA HIS A 78 1.21 -2.64 16.49
C HIS A 78 0.07 -2.02 17.32
N ASN A 79 -0.44 -2.76 18.31
CA ASN A 79 -1.49 -2.31 19.22
C ASN A 79 -2.72 -1.72 18.48
N GLY A 80 -3.15 -2.38 17.40
CA GLY A 80 -4.29 -1.92 16.62
C GLY A 80 -3.98 -0.77 15.64
N LYS A 81 -2.74 -0.29 15.56
CA LYS A 81 -2.32 0.79 14.65
C LYS A 81 -1.45 0.22 13.54
N LEU A 82 -1.69 0.64 12.31
CA LEU A 82 -0.88 0.30 11.15
C LEU A 82 0.15 1.40 10.90
N ASP A 83 1.44 1.04 10.89
CA ASP A 83 2.50 1.89 10.35
C ASP A 83 2.43 1.88 8.81
N ILE A 84 1.60 2.77 8.27
CA ILE A 84 1.32 2.87 6.83
C ILE A 84 2.59 3.26 6.08
N ASP A 85 3.37 4.20 6.60
CA ASP A 85 4.58 4.69 5.93
C ASP A 85 5.66 3.60 5.89
N GLY A 86 5.92 2.95 7.03
CA GLY A 86 6.86 1.82 7.08
C GLY A 86 6.44 0.66 6.18
N PHE A 87 5.14 0.33 6.16
CA PHE A 87 4.64 -0.71 5.25
C PHE A 87 4.75 -0.29 3.79
N ARG A 88 4.48 0.98 3.47
CA ARG A 88 4.57 1.51 2.10
C ARG A 88 5.99 1.41 1.56
N ASP A 89 7.00 1.74 2.38
CA ASP A 89 8.39 1.66 1.97
C ASP A 89 8.80 0.23 1.61
N VAL A 90 8.46 -0.75 2.47
CA VAL A 90 8.73 -2.17 2.20
C VAL A 90 7.92 -2.68 1.01
N TRP A 91 6.66 -2.26 0.89
CA TRP A 91 5.82 -2.61 -0.25
C TRP A 91 6.39 -2.08 -1.57
N LEU A 92 6.86 -0.82 -1.59
CA LEU A 92 7.50 -0.22 -2.77
C LEU A 92 8.80 -0.96 -3.12
N GLU A 93 9.66 -1.23 -2.13
CA GLU A 93 10.91 -1.95 -2.34
C GLU A 93 10.69 -3.34 -2.93
N GLU A 94 9.73 -4.10 -2.40
CA GLU A 94 9.39 -5.44 -2.90
C GLU A 94 8.83 -5.38 -4.33
N ASN A 95 7.95 -4.42 -4.64
CA ASN A 95 7.44 -4.25 -6.01
C ASN A 95 8.55 -3.91 -7.00
N ILE A 96 9.48 -3.03 -6.62
CA ILE A 96 10.64 -2.71 -7.46
C ILE A 96 11.52 -3.94 -7.63
N THR A 97 11.78 -4.67 -6.55
CA THR A 97 12.58 -5.90 -6.55
C THR A 97 11.99 -6.95 -7.47
N ASP A 98 10.67 -7.18 -7.40
CA ASP A 98 9.95 -8.09 -8.28
C ASP A 98 10.04 -7.66 -9.76
N ALA A 99 10.02 -6.35 -10.03
CA ALA A 99 10.16 -5.82 -11.39
C ALA A 99 11.60 -5.99 -11.95
N VAL A 100 12.64 -5.82 -11.13
CA VAL A 100 14.04 -5.90 -11.58
C VAL A 100 14.61 -7.33 -11.54
N ARG A 101 14.04 -8.24 -10.74
CA ARG A 101 14.45 -9.65 -10.65
C ARG A 101 14.57 -10.35 -12.02
N PRO A 102 13.57 -10.29 -12.94
CA PRO A 102 13.72 -10.93 -14.26
C PRO A 102 14.82 -10.29 -15.10
N ILE A 103 15.10 -8.99 -14.93
CA ILE A 103 16.17 -8.28 -15.64
C ILE A 103 17.53 -8.76 -15.11
N ALA A 104 17.71 -8.81 -13.80
CA ALA A 104 18.92 -9.31 -13.16
C ALA A 104 19.20 -10.78 -13.56
N LYS A 105 18.15 -11.62 -13.57
CA LYS A 105 18.28 -13.01 -14.03
C LYS A 105 18.71 -13.09 -15.50
N LYS A 106 18.11 -12.29 -16.38
CA LYS A 106 18.39 -12.30 -17.82
C LYS A 106 19.80 -11.82 -18.16
N TYR A 107 20.22 -10.69 -17.60
CA TYR A 107 21.46 -10.01 -18.00
C TYR A 107 22.64 -10.27 -17.08
N LEU A 108 22.39 -10.49 -15.78
CA LEU A 108 23.43 -10.69 -14.77
C LEU A 108 23.55 -12.15 -14.33
N LYS A 109 22.64 -13.04 -14.78
CA LYS A 109 22.57 -14.46 -14.38
C LYS A 109 22.45 -14.66 -12.87
N ILE A 110 21.81 -13.71 -12.19
CA ILE A 110 21.57 -13.75 -10.75
C ILE A 110 20.12 -14.20 -10.52
N ASP A 111 19.95 -15.36 -9.92
CA ASP A 111 18.64 -15.92 -9.60
C ASP A 111 18.05 -15.34 -8.31
N ASN A 112 18.92 -15.00 -7.34
CA ASN A 112 18.51 -14.47 -6.05
C ASN A 112 19.19 -13.12 -5.77
N LEU A 113 18.45 -12.03 -5.93
CA LEU A 113 18.95 -10.67 -5.65
C LEU A 113 19.26 -10.46 -4.16
N ASN A 114 18.66 -11.24 -3.25
CA ASN A 114 18.90 -11.10 -1.81
C ASN A 114 20.29 -11.61 -1.40
N GLU A 115 20.98 -12.37 -2.27
CA GLU A 115 22.38 -12.77 -2.07
C GLU A 115 23.38 -11.67 -2.48
N HIS A 116 22.90 -10.59 -3.13
CA HIS A 116 23.71 -9.49 -3.63
C HIS A 116 23.09 -8.15 -3.24
N ILE A 117 23.17 -7.81 -1.94
CA ILE A 117 22.49 -6.64 -1.34
C ILE A 117 22.88 -5.33 -2.03
N GLU A 118 24.16 -5.12 -2.31
CA GLU A 118 24.65 -3.89 -2.95
C GLU A 118 24.09 -3.73 -4.37
N LEU A 119 23.98 -4.84 -5.10
CA LEU A 119 23.38 -4.84 -6.44
C LEU A 119 21.87 -4.63 -6.38
N LYS A 120 21.18 -5.27 -5.43
CA LYS A 120 19.75 -5.05 -5.19
C LYS A 120 19.50 -3.55 -4.95
N HIS A 121 20.28 -2.92 -4.07
CA HIS A 121 20.19 -1.48 -3.80
C HIS A 121 20.46 -0.65 -5.05
N ALA A 122 21.53 -0.92 -5.80
CA ALA A 122 21.86 -0.19 -7.02
C ALA A 122 20.73 -0.25 -8.07
N LEU A 123 20.12 -1.43 -8.24
CA LEU A 123 18.99 -1.61 -9.16
C LEU A 123 17.75 -0.84 -8.70
N ILE A 124 17.42 -0.90 -7.41
CA ILE A 124 16.29 -0.15 -6.84
C ILE A 124 16.49 1.36 -7.01
N GLU A 125 17.68 1.87 -6.67
CA GLU A 125 18.01 3.29 -6.81
C GLU A 125 17.98 3.74 -8.28
N SER A 126 18.50 2.91 -9.20
CA SER A 126 18.42 3.20 -10.64
C SER A 126 16.97 3.25 -11.16
N TYR A 127 16.11 2.37 -10.66
CA TYR A 127 14.69 2.34 -11.01
C TYR A 127 13.98 3.61 -10.52
N ARG A 128 14.21 3.98 -9.25
CA ARG A 128 13.67 5.22 -8.64
C ARG A 128 14.15 6.47 -9.40
N ALA A 129 15.44 6.56 -9.72
CA ALA A 129 15.99 7.66 -10.50
C ALA A 129 15.33 7.78 -11.90
N GLY A 130 15.04 6.65 -12.55
CA GLY A 130 14.33 6.62 -13.83
C GLY A 130 12.86 7.05 -13.74
N GLN A 131 12.20 6.85 -12.59
CA GLN A 131 10.83 7.35 -12.38
C GLN A 131 10.79 8.86 -12.11
N LEU A 132 11.82 9.41 -11.47
CA LEU A 132 11.94 10.84 -11.17
C LEU A 132 12.24 11.68 -12.43
N ASN A 133 12.86 11.09 -13.46
CA ASN A 133 13.18 11.75 -14.72
C ASN A 133 12.37 11.17 -15.90
N PRO A 134 11.08 11.53 -16.05
CA PRO A 134 10.26 11.05 -17.16
C PRO A 134 10.71 11.55 -18.54
N GLU A 135 11.59 12.54 -18.61
CA GLU A 135 12.12 13.13 -19.86
C GLU A 135 13.11 12.22 -20.61
N SER A 136 13.63 11.14 -20.01
CA SER A 136 14.47 10.18 -20.74
C SER A 136 13.69 9.25 -21.68
N LYS A 137 12.37 9.47 -21.86
CA LYS A 137 11.52 8.73 -22.80
C LYS A 137 11.50 9.31 -24.22
N VAL A 138 12.19 10.42 -24.50
CA VAL A 138 12.11 11.09 -25.80
C VAL A 138 13.50 11.28 -26.39
N GLU A 139 14.11 10.23 -26.97
CA GLU A 139 15.19 10.41 -27.95
C GLU A 139 15.50 9.16 -28.81
N ASP A 140 14.48 8.39 -29.22
CA ASP A 140 14.68 7.27 -30.17
C ASP A 140 13.71 7.28 -31.36
N ASP A 141 13.23 8.46 -31.76
CA ASP A 141 12.38 8.67 -32.96
C ASP A 141 12.97 9.72 -33.92
N ARG A 142 14.30 9.95 -33.88
CA ARG A 142 14.98 10.85 -34.84
C ARG A 142 16.07 10.17 -35.66
N PHE A 143 15.85 8.95 -36.11
CA PHE A 143 16.63 8.35 -37.19
C PHE A 143 15.77 7.40 -38.05
N LEU A 144 14.81 7.96 -38.79
CA LEU A 144 14.35 7.44 -40.09
C LEU A 144 14.02 8.60 -41.02
#